data_AF-A0A059C512-F1
#
_entry.id   AF-A0A059C512-F1
#
_cell.length_a   1.000
_cell.length_b   1.000
_cell.length_c   1.000
_cell.angle_alpha   90.00
_cell.angle_beta   90.00
_cell.angle_gamma   90.00
#
_symmetry.space_group_name_H-M   'P 1'
#
loop_
_entity.id
_entity.type
_entity.pdbx_description
1 polymer ?
#
loop_
_entity_poly.entity_id
_entity_poly.type
_entity_poly.pdbx_seq_one_letter_code
_entity_poly.pdbx_strand_id
1 'polypeptide(L)'
;MANFNYEWLVLTVLIVNALSATSYVESAVGHSEFETCARQLDEWCGKEILLRIFFNDANPSGDCCMELTAMGKACHDKIVRATLSSSPMYQKNSKAILGRSQSTWNHCVSTVRSSSPHNTSCPPVSNLTCAKQIVSRIFRSQGELRTDCCGVLVGIGKDCHDKLVGAYIASAKLRSNKTAILSGSTSVWNWCTYIAPSLPSVKACATKLDHDCAREIRVGIFHGKGQVTKPCCAKLVRMGPKCHDRLVKTSLAKPQFVNSSNATLDRSTKIWKKCVSYV
;
A
#
# COMPACT_ATOMS: atom_id res chain seq x y z
N MET A 1 -39.37 26.24 9.23
CA MET A 1 -38.01 26.44 8.68
C MET A 1 -37.25 27.31 9.67
N ALA A 2 -36.46 26.71 10.56
CA ALA A 2 -35.70 27.43 11.56
C ALA A 2 -34.25 27.54 11.09
N ASN A 3 -33.82 28.78 10.84
CA ASN A 3 -32.45 29.16 10.55
C ASN A 3 -31.59 28.83 11.78
N PHE A 4 -30.78 27.77 11.70
CA PHE A 4 -29.71 27.52 12.67
C PHE A 4 -28.57 28.51 12.39
N ASN A 5 -28.55 29.60 13.15
CA ASN A 5 -27.55 30.67 13.03
C ASN A 5 -26.15 30.15 13.42
N TYR A 6 -25.24 30.19 12.44
CA TYR A 6 -23.81 29.90 12.55
C TYR A 6 -23.12 30.62 13.73
N GLU A 7 -23.62 31.80 14.09
CA GLU A 7 -23.23 32.60 15.25
C GLU A 7 -23.28 31.85 16.59
N TRP A 8 -24.30 30.99 16.81
CA TRP A 8 -24.43 30.23 18.06
C TRP A 8 -23.40 29.12 18.19
N LEU A 9 -22.96 28.54 17.06
CA LEU A 9 -21.97 27.47 17.04
C LEU A 9 -20.58 28.02 17.38
N VAL A 10 -20.24 29.20 16.85
CA VAL A 10 -19.01 29.93 17.19
C VAL A 10 -19.01 30.39 18.65
N LEU A 11 -20.14 30.88 19.17
CA LEU A 11 -20.26 31.26 20.59
C LEU A 11 -20.05 30.05 21.53
N THR A 12 -20.58 28.88 21.20
CA THR A 12 -20.36 27.67 22.01
C THR A 12 -18.89 27.24 22.01
N VAL A 13 -18.19 27.35 20.88
CA VAL A 13 -16.75 27.03 20.77
C VAL A 13 -15.90 28.00 21.60
N LEU A 14 -16.24 29.29 21.61
CA LEU A 14 -15.50 30.30 22.38
C LEU A 14 -15.75 30.19 23.89
N ILE A 15 -16.97 29.87 24.33
CA ILE A 15 -17.30 29.69 25.74
C ILE A 15 -16.64 28.42 26.31
N VAL A 16 -16.55 27.34 25.52
CA VAL A 16 -15.82 26.12 25.90
C VAL A 16 -14.32 26.42 26.09
N ASN A 17 -13.71 27.24 25.23
CA ASN A 17 -12.31 27.66 25.36
C ASN A 17 -12.07 28.58 26.56
N ALA A 18 -13.05 29.41 26.95
CA ALA A 18 -12.92 30.32 28.09
C ALA A 18 -13.09 29.62 29.45
N LEU A 19 -13.92 28.57 29.52
CA LEU A 19 -14.14 27.80 30.76
C LEU A 19 -13.07 26.72 31.01
N SER A 20 -12.28 26.34 30.00
CA SER A 20 -11.17 25.37 30.13
C SER A 20 -9.90 25.91 30.80
N ALA A 21 -9.84 27.19 31.19
CA ALA A 21 -8.65 27.78 31.80
C ALA A 21 -8.49 27.49 33.31
N THR A 22 -9.48 26.91 33.99
CA THR A 22 -9.38 26.59 35.42
C THR A 22 -10.01 25.24 35.73
N SER A 23 -9.16 24.28 36.10
CA SER A 23 -9.46 22.89 36.51
C SER A 23 -9.76 21.90 35.38
N TYR A 24 -8.75 21.15 34.95
CA TYR A 24 -8.73 19.67 34.81
C TYR A 24 -7.47 19.25 34.04
N VAL A 25 -6.46 18.80 34.78
CA VAL A 25 -5.17 18.29 34.23
C VAL A 25 -5.28 16.83 33.75
N GLU A 26 -6.48 16.33 33.47
CA GLU A 26 -6.66 14.92 33.05
C GLU A 26 -7.15 14.73 31.59
N SER A 27 -7.29 15.81 30.79
CA SER A 27 -7.86 15.69 29.43
C SER A 27 -6.99 16.17 28.26
N ALA A 28 -5.71 16.49 28.47
CA ALA A 28 -4.80 16.88 27.38
C ALA A 28 -4.34 15.70 26.50
N VAL A 29 -4.28 14.48 27.07
CA VAL A 29 -3.84 13.26 26.35
C VAL A 29 -4.92 12.76 25.40
N GLY A 30 -6.21 12.83 25.78
CA GLY A 30 -7.32 12.43 24.91
C GLY A 30 -7.58 13.35 23.72
N HIS A 31 -7.34 14.67 23.90
CA HIS A 31 -7.53 15.67 22.85
C HIS A 31 -6.48 15.54 21.73
N SER A 32 -5.21 15.31 22.10
CA SER A 32 -4.11 15.19 21.13
C SER A 32 -4.19 13.92 20.28
N GLU A 33 -4.66 12.80 20.86
CA GLU A 33 -4.84 11.55 20.13
C GLU A 33 -6.06 11.60 19.19
N PHE A 34 -7.16 12.24 19.60
CA PHE A 34 -8.32 12.49 18.75
C PHE A 34 -7.92 13.30 17.51
N GLU A 35 -7.24 14.42 17.70
CA GLU A 35 -6.77 15.27 16.60
C GLU A 35 -5.83 14.52 15.66
N THR A 36 -4.94 13.68 16.21
CA THR A 36 -4.00 12.89 15.42
C THR A 36 -4.71 11.90 14.49
N CYS A 37 -5.80 11.28 14.96
CA CYS A 37 -6.62 10.41 14.13
C CYS A 37 -7.48 11.22 13.14
N ALA A 38 -8.15 12.27 13.61
CA ALA A 38 -9.07 13.09 12.82
C ALA A 38 -8.37 13.76 11.62
N ARG A 39 -7.11 14.21 11.78
CA ARG A 39 -6.29 14.79 10.69
C ARG A 39 -6.02 13.83 9.52
N GLN A 40 -6.33 12.55 9.65
CA GLN A 40 -6.15 11.56 8.57
C GLN A 40 -7.35 11.42 7.65
N LEU A 41 -8.49 12.03 8.02
CA LEU A 41 -9.71 12.07 7.21
C LEU A 41 -9.85 13.46 6.58
N ASP A 42 -10.27 13.49 5.31
CA ASP A 42 -10.79 14.73 4.72
C ASP A 42 -12.05 15.18 5.47
N GLU A 43 -12.29 16.50 5.52
CA GLU A 43 -13.43 17.09 6.22
C GLU A 43 -14.78 16.52 5.73
N TRP A 44 -14.92 16.33 4.41
CA TRP A 44 -16.13 15.76 3.82
C TRP A 44 -16.30 14.30 4.22
N CYS A 45 -15.21 13.54 4.25
CA CYS A 45 -15.25 12.15 4.66
C CYS A 45 -15.53 11.99 6.15
N GLY A 46 -14.94 12.83 7.00
CA GLY A 46 -15.28 12.90 8.42
C GLY A 46 -16.79 13.14 8.61
N LYS A 47 -17.38 14.05 7.83
CA LYS A 47 -18.82 14.32 7.87
C LYS A 47 -19.67 13.13 7.45
N GLU A 48 -19.41 12.50 6.30
CA GLU A 48 -20.17 11.31 5.85
C GLU A 48 -20.15 10.19 6.91
N ILE A 49 -18.97 9.92 7.47
CA ILE A 49 -18.77 8.87 8.46
C ILE A 49 -19.53 9.20 9.75
N LEU A 50 -19.41 10.41 10.27
CA LEU A 50 -20.09 10.81 11.51
C LEU A 50 -21.61 10.90 11.32
N LEU A 51 -22.10 11.39 10.18
CA LEU A 51 -23.53 11.39 9.85
C LEU A 51 -24.10 9.98 9.81
N ARG A 52 -23.39 9.03 9.18
CA ARG A 52 -23.78 7.62 9.19
C ARG A 52 -23.87 7.07 10.62
N ILE A 53 -22.88 7.35 11.46
CA ILE A 53 -22.75 6.73 12.79
C ILE A 53 -23.70 7.34 13.83
N PHE A 54 -23.80 8.66 13.88
CA PHE A 54 -24.55 9.36 14.92
C PHE A 54 -26.00 9.61 14.51
N PHE A 55 -26.28 9.76 13.21
CA PHE A 55 -27.60 10.14 12.70
C PHE A 55 -28.23 9.08 11.77
N ASN A 56 -27.56 7.94 11.56
CA ASN A 56 -28.04 6.84 10.70
C ASN A 56 -28.29 7.27 9.25
N ASP A 57 -27.47 8.18 8.73
CA ASP A 57 -27.52 8.65 7.34
C ASP A 57 -27.04 7.54 6.35
N ALA A 58 -26.90 7.89 5.08
CA ALA A 58 -26.36 7.05 4.03
C ALA A 58 -24.95 6.52 4.36
N ASN A 59 -24.61 5.36 3.79
CA ASN A 59 -23.26 4.81 3.95
C ASN A 59 -22.22 5.74 3.30
N PRO A 60 -20.99 5.82 3.86
CA PRO A 60 -19.93 6.62 3.27
C PRO A 60 -19.61 6.16 1.85
N SER A 61 -19.18 7.12 1.03
CA SER A 61 -18.68 6.85 -0.31
C SER A 61 -17.46 5.90 -0.30
N GLY A 62 -17.19 5.28 -1.45
CA GLY A 62 -16.03 4.40 -1.61
C GLY A 62 -14.71 5.11 -1.29
N ASP A 63 -14.58 6.39 -1.68
CA ASP A 63 -13.43 7.23 -1.40
C ASP A 63 -13.26 7.45 0.11
N CYS A 64 -14.34 7.78 0.82
CA CYS A 64 -14.29 7.96 2.28
C CYS A 64 -14.06 6.65 3.04
N CYS A 65 -14.50 5.52 2.49
CA CYS A 65 -14.17 4.20 3.01
C CYS A 65 -12.68 3.85 2.86
N MET A 66 -12.02 4.29 1.79
CA MET A 66 -10.56 4.14 1.65
C MET A 66 -9.82 4.93 2.73
N GLU A 67 -10.23 6.16 3.01
CA GLU A 67 -9.59 6.98 4.06
C GLU A 67 -9.82 6.40 5.45
N LEU A 68 -11.06 6.00 5.76
CA LEU A 68 -11.41 5.38 7.05
C LEU A 68 -10.59 4.11 7.31
N THR A 69 -10.48 3.23 6.31
CA THR A 69 -9.73 1.98 6.45
C THR A 69 -8.22 2.20 6.49
N ALA A 70 -7.69 3.20 5.77
CA ALA A 70 -6.28 3.59 5.81
C ALA A 70 -5.88 4.17 7.17
N MET A 71 -6.73 5.01 7.77
CA MET A 71 -6.56 5.53 9.13
C MET A 71 -6.57 4.38 10.17
N GLY A 72 -7.32 3.31 9.89
CA GLY A 72 -7.31 2.09 10.69
C GLY A 72 -8.34 2.06 11.81
N LYS A 73 -8.71 0.85 12.23
CA LYS A 73 -9.83 0.62 13.17
C LYS A 73 -9.60 1.28 14.52
N ALA A 74 -8.37 1.26 15.02
CA ALA A 74 -8.04 1.85 16.31
C ALA A 74 -8.34 3.36 16.34
N CYS A 75 -7.98 4.08 15.28
CA CYS A 75 -8.28 5.50 15.17
C CYS A 75 -9.78 5.76 14.98
N HIS A 76 -10.45 4.98 14.15
CA HIS A 76 -11.91 5.02 13.98
C HIS A 76 -12.64 4.86 15.34
N ASP A 77 -12.29 3.83 16.10
CA ASP A 77 -12.90 3.55 17.39
C ASP A 77 -12.63 4.69 18.41
N LYS A 78 -11.42 5.29 18.38
CA LYS A 78 -11.07 6.44 19.22
C LYS A 78 -11.91 7.67 18.90
N ILE A 79 -12.04 8.04 17.61
CA ILE A 79 -12.86 9.18 17.17
C ILE A 79 -14.30 9.00 17.64
N VAL A 80 -14.89 7.82 17.39
CA VAL A 80 -16.28 7.53 17.76
C VAL A 80 -16.48 7.60 19.28
N ARG A 81 -15.56 7.05 20.09
CA ARG A 81 -15.66 7.11 21.56
C ARG A 81 -15.53 8.54 22.08
N ALA A 82 -14.62 9.34 21.53
CA ALA A 82 -14.45 10.74 21.90
C ALA A 82 -15.72 11.55 21.60
N THR A 83 -16.27 11.42 20.37
CA THR A 83 -17.51 12.10 19.98
C THR A 83 -18.72 11.60 20.78
N LEU A 84 -18.80 10.30 21.09
CA LEU A 84 -19.87 9.76 21.93
C LEU A 84 -19.81 10.30 23.36
N SER A 85 -18.60 10.54 23.89
CA SER A 85 -18.40 11.05 25.24
C SER A 85 -18.65 12.56 25.36
N SER A 86 -18.60 13.31 24.25
CA SER A 86 -18.73 14.77 24.26
C SER A 86 -20.14 15.29 24.54
N SER A 87 -21.18 14.44 24.46
CA SER A 87 -22.56 14.84 24.72
C SER A 87 -23.36 13.76 25.44
N PRO A 88 -24.06 14.10 26.55
CA PRO A 88 -24.99 13.19 27.21
C PRO A 88 -26.09 12.65 26.29
N MET A 89 -26.45 13.39 25.24
CA MET A 89 -27.43 12.95 24.24
C MET A 89 -26.94 11.71 23.48
N TYR A 90 -25.67 11.68 23.10
CA TYR A 90 -25.08 10.53 22.41
C TYR A 90 -24.91 9.34 23.35
N GLN A 91 -24.55 9.59 24.62
CA GLN A 91 -24.40 8.54 25.62
C GLN A 91 -25.70 7.74 25.84
N LYS A 92 -26.87 8.41 25.86
CA LYS A 92 -28.19 7.74 25.94
C LYS A 92 -28.44 6.75 24.81
N ASN A 93 -27.89 7.01 23.62
CA ASN A 93 -28.04 6.16 22.44
C ASN A 93 -26.77 5.35 22.10
N SER A 94 -25.85 5.22 23.06
CA SER A 94 -24.51 4.66 22.86
C SER A 94 -24.52 3.28 22.20
N LYS A 95 -25.41 2.37 22.62
CA LYS A 95 -25.52 1.02 22.04
C LYS A 95 -25.82 1.07 20.54
N ALA A 96 -26.75 1.91 20.11
CA ALA A 96 -27.11 2.06 18.70
C ALA A 96 -26.00 2.72 17.89
N ILE A 97 -25.36 3.76 18.45
CA ILE A 97 -24.23 4.47 17.82
C ILE A 97 -23.03 3.53 17.64
N LEU A 98 -22.67 2.74 18.66
CA LEU A 98 -21.59 1.77 18.58
C LEU A 98 -21.90 0.65 17.58
N GLY A 99 -23.15 0.19 17.52
CA GLY A 99 -23.61 -0.76 16.51
C GLY A 99 -23.44 -0.21 15.09
N ARG A 100 -23.87 1.04 14.85
CA ARG A 100 -23.67 1.71 13.56
C ARG A 100 -22.20 1.93 13.23
N SER A 101 -21.38 2.35 14.20
CA SER A 101 -19.93 2.47 14.04
C SER A 101 -19.29 1.18 13.53
N GLN A 102 -19.63 0.04 14.14
CA GLN A 102 -19.12 -1.25 13.70
C GLN A 102 -19.63 -1.64 12.29
N SER A 103 -20.91 -1.36 12.01
CA SER A 103 -21.48 -1.58 10.68
C SER A 103 -20.82 -0.72 9.60
N THR A 104 -20.54 0.56 9.88
CA THR A 104 -19.85 1.48 8.97
C THR A 104 -18.43 1.00 8.69
N TRP A 105 -17.69 0.58 9.72
CA TRP A 105 -16.36 -0.01 9.55
C TRP A 105 -16.40 -1.25 8.66
N ASN A 106 -17.31 -2.19 8.93
CA ASN A 106 -17.44 -3.42 8.16
C ASN A 106 -17.86 -3.15 6.71
N HIS A 107 -18.79 -2.20 6.50
CA HIS A 107 -19.14 -1.73 5.16
C HIS A 107 -17.91 -1.21 4.44
N CYS A 108 -17.14 -0.31 5.05
CA CYS A 108 -15.96 0.25 4.40
C CYS A 108 -14.86 -0.78 4.14
N VAL A 109 -14.62 -1.73 5.05
CA VAL A 109 -13.72 -2.87 4.79
C VAL A 109 -14.20 -3.69 3.60
N SER A 110 -15.52 -3.94 3.49
CA SER A 110 -16.10 -4.66 2.36
C SER A 110 -15.98 -3.86 1.06
N THR A 111 -16.32 -2.57 1.09
CA THR A 111 -16.24 -1.67 -0.05
C THR A 111 -14.81 -1.60 -0.58
N VAL A 112 -13.82 -1.38 0.30
CA VAL A 112 -12.40 -1.34 -0.05
C VAL A 112 -11.87 -2.70 -0.52
N ARG A 113 -12.40 -3.81 0.00
CA ARG A 113 -12.08 -5.15 -0.53
C ARG A 113 -12.69 -5.38 -1.91
N SER A 114 -13.90 -4.88 -2.16
CA SER A 114 -14.58 -5.01 -3.44
C SER A 114 -14.03 -4.07 -4.52
N SER A 115 -13.49 -2.92 -4.11
CA SER A 115 -12.72 -2.00 -4.95
C SER A 115 -11.22 -2.31 -4.97
N SER A 116 -10.77 -3.25 -4.14
CA SER A 116 -9.42 -3.82 -4.21
C SER A 116 -9.23 -4.43 -5.61
N PRO A 117 -8.03 -4.29 -6.21
CA PRO A 117 -7.76 -4.80 -7.56
C PRO A 117 -7.82 -6.33 -7.68
N HIS A 118 -8.25 -7.05 -6.64
CA HIS A 118 -8.65 -8.45 -6.76
C HIS A 118 -9.95 -8.65 -7.57
N ASN A 119 -10.72 -7.60 -7.83
CA ASN A 119 -11.88 -7.65 -8.72
C ASN A 119 -11.68 -6.90 -10.06
N THR A 120 -10.47 -6.40 -10.34
CA THR A 120 -10.09 -6.04 -11.70
C THR A 120 -9.40 -7.24 -12.32
N SER A 121 -9.57 -7.44 -13.63
CA SER A 121 -8.91 -8.48 -14.44
C SER A 121 -7.38 -8.39 -14.47
N CYS A 122 -6.76 -7.69 -13.52
CA CYS A 122 -5.35 -7.41 -13.44
C CYS A 122 -4.63 -8.49 -12.62
N PRO A 123 -3.46 -8.96 -13.08
CA PRO A 123 -2.72 -9.98 -12.36
C PRO A 123 -2.25 -9.46 -10.99
N PRO A 124 -2.24 -10.32 -9.95
CA PRO A 124 -1.80 -9.93 -8.62
C PRO A 124 -0.32 -9.51 -8.62
N VAL A 125 -0.02 -8.41 -7.94
CA VAL A 125 1.35 -7.90 -7.81
C VAL A 125 2.07 -8.66 -6.68
N SER A 126 2.88 -9.66 -7.04
CA SER A 126 3.57 -10.52 -6.06
C SER A 126 4.88 -9.94 -5.52
N ASN A 127 5.46 -8.92 -6.15
CA ASN A 127 6.72 -8.30 -5.72
C ASN A 127 6.47 -6.95 -5.01
N LEU A 128 6.15 -7.04 -3.71
CA LEU A 128 5.84 -5.90 -2.83
C LEU A 128 6.98 -4.87 -2.75
N THR A 129 8.24 -5.29 -2.85
CA THR A 129 9.39 -4.38 -2.82
C THR A 129 9.41 -3.47 -4.04
N CYS A 130 9.25 -4.03 -5.24
CA CYS A 130 9.18 -3.24 -6.46
C CYS A 130 7.92 -2.38 -6.51
N ALA A 131 6.77 -2.90 -6.06
CA ALA A 131 5.54 -2.12 -5.96
C ALA A 131 5.72 -0.86 -5.09
N LYS A 132 6.38 -0.99 -3.93
CA LYS A 132 6.68 0.15 -3.05
C LYS A 132 7.58 1.20 -3.73
N GLN A 133 8.60 0.79 -4.47
CA GLN A 133 9.48 1.72 -5.20
C GLN A 133 8.72 2.46 -6.30
N ILE A 134 7.90 1.74 -7.06
CA ILE A 134 7.05 2.30 -8.13
C ILE A 134 6.08 3.33 -7.54
N VAL A 135 5.36 2.97 -6.49
CA VAL A 135 4.44 3.88 -5.79
C VAL A 135 5.21 5.09 -5.25
N SER A 136 6.35 4.91 -4.57
CA SER A 136 7.13 6.05 -4.07
C SER A 136 7.53 7.02 -5.18
N ARG A 137 7.96 6.52 -6.35
CA ARG A 137 8.30 7.35 -7.49
C ARG A 137 7.10 8.08 -8.09
N ILE A 138 5.96 7.40 -8.22
CA ILE A 138 4.74 8.00 -8.79
C ILE A 138 4.18 9.10 -7.88
N PHE A 139 4.13 8.86 -6.57
CA PHE A 139 3.41 9.73 -5.63
C PHE A 139 4.28 10.79 -4.94
N ARG A 140 5.58 10.55 -4.79
CA ARG A 140 6.48 11.48 -4.08
C ARG A 140 7.56 12.08 -4.98
N SER A 141 7.67 11.61 -6.23
CA SER A 141 8.80 11.91 -7.11
C SER A 141 10.17 11.63 -6.45
N GLN A 142 10.19 10.77 -5.41
CA GLN A 142 11.33 10.50 -4.54
C GLN A 142 11.60 8.99 -4.42
N GLY A 143 12.85 8.65 -4.09
CA GLY A 143 13.34 7.28 -3.89
C GLY A 143 13.96 6.68 -5.16
N GLU A 144 14.77 5.63 -5.08
CA GLU A 144 15.32 4.97 -6.28
C GLU A 144 14.32 3.94 -6.83
N LEU A 145 14.10 3.94 -8.14
CA LEU A 145 13.41 2.83 -8.82
C LEU A 145 14.46 2.00 -9.53
N ARG A 146 14.70 0.79 -9.03
CA ARG A 146 15.67 -0.11 -9.65
C ARG A 146 15.15 -0.57 -11.01
N THR A 147 16.03 -0.63 -12.00
CA THR A 147 15.67 -0.99 -13.39
C THR A 147 15.04 -2.37 -13.50
N ASP A 148 15.41 -3.31 -12.63
CA ASP A 148 14.81 -4.65 -12.58
C ASP A 148 13.36 -4.66 -12.05
N CYS A 149 12.90 -3.59 -11.40
CA CYS A 149 11.50 -3.44 -10.99
C CYS A 149 10.58 -3.04 -12.15
N CYS A 150 11.11 -2.53 -13.27
CA CYS A 150 10.29 -2.20 -14.44
C CYS A 150 9.61 -3.41 -15.06
N GLY A 151 10.18 -4.60 -14.93
CA GLY A 151 9.54 -5.83 -15.41
C GLY A 151 8.22 -6.13 -14.70
N VAL A 152 8.07 -5.70 -13.43
CA VAL A 152 6.83 -5.86 -12.66
C VAL A 152 5.76 -4.92 -13.21
N LEU A 153 6.11 -3.65 -13.42
CA LEU A 153 5.19 -2.63 -13.93
C LEU A 153 4.74 -2.94 -15.37
N VAL A 154 5.67 -3.25 -16.26
CA VAL A 154 5.32 -3.59 -17.65
C VAL A 154 4.54 -4.90 -17.72
N GLY A 155 4.84 -5.86 -16.83
CA GLY A 155 4.18 -7.16 -16.79
C GLY A 155 2.71 -7.12 -16.39
N ILE A 156 2.27 -6.13 -15.61
CA ILE A 156 0.83 -5.97 -15.30
C ILE A 156 0.04 -5.36 -16.47
N GLY A 157 0.71 -4.70 -17.42
CA GLY A 157 0.09 -4.05 -18.56
C GLY A 157 -0.37 -2.61 -18.30
N LYS A 158 -0.45 -1.81 -19.38
CA LYS A 158 -0.76 -0.38 -19.31
C LYS A 158 -2.13 -0.11 -18.72
N ASP A 159 -3.13 -0.84 -19.19
CA ASP A 159 -4.52 -0.67 -18.74
C ASP A 159 -4.66 -0.93 -17.25
N CYS A 160 -3.93 -1.92 -16.72
CA CYS A 160 -3.92 -2.22 -15.29
C CYS A 160 -3.19 -1.16 -14.48
N HIS A 161 -2.05 -0.68 -14.97
CA HIS A 161 -1.35 0.44 -14.36
C HIS A 161 -2.25 1.68 -14.26
N ASP A 162 -2.89 2.07 -15.37
CA ASP A 162 -3.75 3.25 -15.44
C ASP A 162 -4.97 3.12 -14.53
N LYS A 163 -5.62 1.93 -14.49
CA LYS A 163 -6.74 1.66 -13.58
C LYS A 163 -6.35 1.75 -12.11
N LEU A 164 -5.19 1.18 -11.74
CA LEU A 164 -4.69 1.23 -10.37
C LEU A 164 -4.40 2.68 -9.95
N VAL A 165 -3.69 3.43 -10.79
CA VAL A 165 -3.39 4.84 -10.53
C VAL A 165 -4.67 5.66 -10.45
N GLY A 166 -5.63 5.39 -11.34
CA GLY A 166 -6.98 5.96 -11.36
C GLY A 166 -7.73 5.77 -10.04
N ALA A 167 -7.71 4.56 -9.48
CA ALA A 167 -8.32 4.27 -8.19
C ALA A 167 -7.65 5.05 -7.04
N TYR A 168 -6.32 5.21 -7.08
CA TYR A 168 -5.60 5.98 -6.07
C TYR A 168 -5.87 7.49 -6.15
N ILE A 169 -5.91 8.09 -7.34
CA ILE A 169 -6.20 9.53 -7.51
C ILE A 169 -7.67 9.89 -7.26
N ALA A 170 -8.58 8.90 -7.25
CA ALA A 170 -9.97 9.10 -6.88
C ALA A 170 -10.12 9.46 -5.39
N SER A 171 -9.21 8.97 -4.54
CA SER A 171 -9.20 9.29 -3.09
C SER A 171 -9.09 10.80 -2.81
N ALA A 172 -9.89 11.31 -1.88
CA ALA A 172 -10.00 12.74 -1.60
C ALA A 172 -8.65 13.35 -1.18
N LYS A 173 -7.85 12.61 -0.39
CA LYS A 173 -6.47 12.97 -0.02
C LYS A 173 -5.50 13.28 -1.17
N LEU A 174 -5.69 12.66 -2.34
CA LEU A 174 -4.75 12.79 -3.47
C LEU A 174 -5.33 13.57 -4.65
N ARG A 175 -6.60 13.98 -4.56
CA ARG A 175 -7.32 14.73 -5.60
C ARG A 175 -6.64 16.07 -5.93
N SER A 176 -6.09 16.75 -4.92
CA SER A 176 -5.34 18.02 -5.10
C SER A 176 -4.02 17.85 -5.86
N ASN A 177 -3.41 16.66 -5.82
CA ASN A 177 -2.15 16.34 -6.50
C ASN A 177 -2.35 15.50 -7.78
N LYS A 178 -3.59 15.36 -8.26
CA LYS A 178 -3.96 14.50 -9.39
C LYS A 178 -3.07 14.70 -10.62
N THR A 179 -2.84 15.95 -11.03
CA THR A 179 -2.02 16.25 -12.22
C THR A 179 -0.57 15.83 -12.05
N ALA A 180 0.02 16.07 -10.87
CA ALA A 180 1.39 15.67 -10.58
C ALA A 180 1.54 14.14 -10.53
N ILE A 181 0.58 13.44 -9.92
CA ILE A 181 0.56 11.97 -9.85
C ILE A 181 0.41 11.37 -11.24
N LEU A 182 -0.49 11.89 -12.08
CA LEU A 182 -0.66 11.42 -13.47
C LEU A 182 0.62 11.62 -14.29
N SER A 183 1.29 12.78 -14.12
CA SER A 183 2.56 13.07 -14.78
C SER A 183 3.68 12.14 -14.31
N GLY A 184 3.81 11.93 -13.00
CA GLY A 184 4.77 10.99 -12.42
C GLY A 184 4.51 9.55 -12.85
N SER A 185 3.23 9.14 -12.88
CA SER A 185 2.79 7.84 -13.38
C SER A 185 3.19 7.61 -14.83
N THR A 186 2.91 8.59 -15.70
CA THR A 186 3.27 8.53 -17.13
C THR A 186 4.78 8.46 -17.31
N SER A 187 5.53 9.26 -16.55
CA SER A 187 6.99 9.28 -16.61
C SER A 187 7.60 7.94 -16.20
N VAL A 188 7.12 7.35 -15.10
CA VAL A 188 7.58 6.04 -14.62
C VAL A 188 7.21 4.94 -15.62
N TRP A 189 6.00 4.97 -16.18
CA TRP A 189 5.58 4.03 -17.20
C TRP A 189 6.49 4.08 -18.43
N ASN A 190 6.70 5.27 -19.01
CA ASN A 190 7.53 5.47 -20.20
C ASN A 190 8.99 5.07 -19.96
N TRP A 191 9.55 5.41 -18.80
CA TRP A 191 10.88 4.98 -18.43
C TRP A 191 10.97 3.45 -18.33
N CYS A 192 9.98 2.81 -17.73
CA CYS A 192 9.97 1.37 -17.59
C CYS A 192 9.71 0.62 -18.91
N THR A 193 8.89 1.15 -19.82
CA THR A 193 8.71 0.56 -21.16
C THR A 193 9.94 0.77 -22.04
N TYR A 194 10.74 1.80 -21.80
CA TYR A 194 12.04 1.97 -22.46
C TYR A 194 13.11 1.01 -21.92
N ILE A 195 13.17 0.83 -20.60
CA ILE A 195 14.19 -0.02 -19.95
C ILE A 195 13.85 -1.52 -20.05
N ALA A 196 12.59 -1.92 -19.90
CA ALA A 196 12.22 -3.34 -19.83
C ALA A 196 12.63 -4.17 -21.07
N PRO A 197 12.56 -3.67 -22.32
CA PRO A 197 13.07 -4.36 -23.50
C PRO A 197 14.58 -4.58 -23.48
N SER A 198 15.35 -3.69 -22.83
CA SER A 198 16.81 -3.83 -22.66
C SER A 198 17.19 -4.86 -21.60
N LEU A 199 16.24 -5.31 -20.77
CA LEU A 199 16.45 -6.40 -19.84
C LEU A 199 16.31 -7.72 -20.59
N PRO A 200 17.27 -8.65 -20.46
CA PRO A 200 17.14 -9.95 -21.08
C PRO A 200 15.89 -10.66 -20.54
N SER A 201 15.09 -11.23 -21.45
CA SER A 201 13.88 -11.94 -21.09
C SER A 201 14.21 -13.19 -20.27
N VAL A 202 13.28 -13.64 -19.42
CA VAL A 202 13.45 -14.87 -18.63
C VAL A 202 13.77 -16.05 -19.54
N LYS A 203 13.10 -16.14 -20.70
CA LYS A 203 13.34 -17.17 -21.72
C LYS A 203 14.77 -17.09 -22.28
N ALA A 204 15.22 -15.89 -22.67
CA ALA A 204 16.57 -15.68 -23.20
C ALA A 204 17.68 -15.92 -22.16
N CYS A 205 17.40 -15.65 -20.87
CA CYS A 205 18.31 -15.99 -19.78
C CYS A 205 18.36 -17.49 -19.54
N ALA A 206 17.20 -18.16 -19.53
CA ALA A 206 17.12 -19.60 -19.26
C ALA A 206 17.88 -20.42 -20.31
N THR A 207 17.93 -19.98 -21.57
CA THR A 207 18.68 -20.66 -22.64
C THR A 207 20.21 -20.54 -22.49
N LYS A 208 20.72 -19.72 -21.59
CA LYS A 208 22.18 -19.56 -21.35
C LYS A 208 22.77 -20.62 -20.41
N LEU A 209 21.92 -21.45 -19.82
CA LEU A 209 22.31 -22.58 -18.98
C LEU A 209 21.74 -23.88 -19.58
N ASP A 210 22.55 -24.92 -19.65
CA ASP A 210 22.04 -26.26 -19.90
C ASP A 210 21.26 -26.80 -18.69
N HIS A 211 20.53 -27.89 -18.93
CA HIS A 211 19.65 -28.50 -17.94
C HIS A 211 20.38 -28.89 -16.65
N ASP A 212 21.60 -29.43 -16.75
CA ASP A 212 22.35 -29.91 -15.60
C ASP A 212 22.86 -28.78 -14.73
N CYS A 213 23.45 -27.75 -15.33
CA CYS A 213 23.87 -26.58 -14.58
C CYS A 213 22.69 -25.80 -14.01
N ALA A 214 21.58 -25.66 -14.75
CA ALA A 214 20.37 -25.05 -14.25
C ALA A 214 19.82 -25.80 -13.01
N ARG A 215 19.87 -27.14 -13.02
CA ARG A 215 19.47 -27.98 -11.90
C ARG A 215 20.37 -27.79 -10.68
N GLU A 216 21.69 -27.85 -10.84
CA GLU A 216 22.65 -27.62 -9.74
C GLU A 216 22.42 -26.26 -9.07
N ILE A 217 22.36 -25.20 -9.86
CA ILE A 217 22.20 -23.83 -9.40
C ILE A 217 20.87 -23.67 -8.66
N ARG A 218 19.78 -24.19 -9.23
CA ARG A 218 18.45 -24.16 -8.60
C ARG A 218 18.46 -24.88 -7.25
N VAL A 219 19.07 -26.06 -7.16
CA VAL A 219 19.12 -26.83 -5.91
C VAL A 219 19.95 -26.11 -4.84
N GLY A 220 21.08 -25.52 -5.23
CA GLY A 220 21.89 -24.69 -4.33
C GLY A 220 21.13 -23.47 -3.78
N ILE A 221 20.43 -22.74 -4.65
CA ILE A 221 19.75 -21.49 -4.27
C ILE A 221 18.47 -21.76 -3.47
N PHE A 222 17.55 -22.56 -4.03
CA PHE A 222 16.19 -22.70 -3.51
C PHE A 222 16.06 -23.75 -2.43
N HIS A 223 16.93 -24.78 -2.43
CA HIS A 223 16.88 -25.85 -1.45
C HIS A 223 18.04 -25.80 -0.45
N GLY A 224 19.06 -24.95 -0.69
CA GLY A 224 20.24 -24.87 0.17
C GLY A 224 21.04 -26.18 0.21
N LYS A 225 20.91 -27.00 -0.84
CA LYS A 225 21.51 -28.33 -0.95
C LYS A 225 22.47 -28.41 -2.13
N GLY A 226 23.38 -29.38 -2.10
CA GLY A 226 24.31 -29.63 -3.20
C GLY A 226 25.39 -28.54 -3.34
N GLN A 227 26.32 -28.78 -4.27
CA GLN A 227 27.38 -27.85 -4.61
C GLN A 227 27.24 -27.47 -6.09
N VAL A 228 27.41 -26.18 -6.39
CA VAL A 228 27.54 -25.73 -7.78
C VAL A 228 28.98 -25.98 -8.22
N THR A 229 29.14 -26.81 -9.25
CA THR A 229 30.47 -27.20 -9.75
C THR A 229 31.17 -26.01 -10.44
N LYS A 230 32.52 -26.05 -10.53
CA LYS A 230 33.30 -25.00 -11.24
C LYS A 230 32.83 -24.78 -12.70
N PRO A 231 32.57 -25.83 -13.51
CA PRO A 231 32.02 -25.64 -14.85
C PRO A 231 30.67 -24.92 -14.88
N CYS A 232 29.76 -25.26 -13.95
CA CYS A 232 28.47 -24.58 -13.84
C CYS A 232 28.59 -23.15 -13.31
N CYS A 233 29.55 -22.88 -12.42
CA CYS A 233 29.90 -21.53 -12.01
C CYS A 233 30.38 -20.67 -13.20
N ALA A 234 31.26 -21.20 -14.06
CA ALA A 234 31.73 -20.47 -15.24
C ALA A 234 30.58 -20.12 -16.20
N LYS A 235 29.59 -21.02 -16.38
CA LYS A 235 28.38 -20.75 -17.18
C LYS A 235 27.46 -19.73 -16.51
N LEU A 236 27.28 -19.81 -15.19
CA LEU A 236 26.50 -18.85 -14.39
C LEU A 236 27.06 -17.43 -14.50
N VAL A 237 28.39 -17.28 -14.34
CA VAL A 237 29.05 -15.97 -14.45
C VAL A 237 28.96 -15.42 -15.88
N ARG A 238 29.20 -16.27 -16.89
CA ARG A 238 29.07 -15.90 -18.32
C ARG A 238 27.65 -15.50 -18.71
N MET A 239 26.62 -16.10 -18.11
CA MET A 239 25.23 -15.70 -18.30
C MET A 239 24.99 -14.25 -17.86
N GLY A 240 25.74 -13.79 -16.85
CA GLY A 240 25.77 -12.42 -16.37
C GLY A 240 24.81 -12.16 -15.20
N PRO A 241 25.13 -11.18 -14.33
CA PRO A 241 24.41 -10.94 -13.08
C PRO A 241 22.96 -10.54 -13.32
N LYS A 242 22.68 -9.78 -14.39
CA LYS A 242 21.31 -9.38 -14.77
C LYS A 242 20.41 -10.58 -15.06
N CYS A 243 20.94 -11.59 -15.77
CA CYS A 243 20.17 -12.79 -16.08
C CYS A 243 20.00 -13.70 -14.85
N HIS A 244 21.06 -13.86 -14.05
CA HIS A 244 20.98 -14.58 -12.79
C HIS A 244 19.89 -14.00 -11.87
N ASP A 245 19.94 -12.69 -11.62
CA ASP A 245 18.97 -11.99 -10.79
C ASP A 245 17.55 -12.13 -11.33
N ARG A 246 17.36 -11.96 -12.65
CA ARG A 246 16.04 -12.10 -13.30
C ARG A 246 15.46 -13.49 -13.05
N LEU A 247 16.23 -14.55 -13.30
CA LEU A 247 15.77 -15.93 -13.13
C LEU A 247 15.41 -16.25 -11.68
N VAL A 248 16.23 -15.79 -10.73
CA VAL A 248 16.01 -16.03 -9.29
C VAL A 248 14.78 -15.27 -8.80
N LYS A 249 14.70 -13.96 -9.09
CA LYS A 249 13.57 -13.10 -8.65
C LYS A 249 12.25 -13.52 -9.28
N THR A 250 12.24 -13.91 -10.56
CA THR A 250 11.04 -14.48 -11.21
C THR A 250 10.60 -15.78 -10.55
N SER A 251 11.55 -16.63 -10.13
CA SER A 251 11.20 -17.89 -9.44
C SER A 251 10.66 -17.64 -8.04
N LEU A 252 11.20 -16.65 -7.31
CA LEU A 252 10.72 -16.24 -5.98
C LEU A 252 9.31 -15.67 -5.97
N ALA A 253 8.83 -15.15 -7.10
CA ALA A 253 7.45 -14.67 -7.25
C ALA A 253 6.41 -15.80 -7.21
N LYS A 254 6.83 -17.08 -7.27
CA LYS A 254 5.92 -18.22 -7.20
C LYS A 254 5.50 -18.49 -5.74
N PRO A 255 4.22 -18.88 -5.49
CA PRO A 255 3.69 -19.07 -4.13
C PRO A 255 4.53 -19.98 -3.23
N GLN A 256 5.16 -21.02 -3.81
CA GLN A 256 5.96 -21.97 -3.04
C GLN A 256 7.25 -21.38 -2.41
N PHE A 257 7.68 -20.19 -2.84
CA PHE A 257 8.97 -19.60 -2.42
C PHE A 257 8.82 -18.24 -1.72
N VAL A 258 7.61 -17.68 -1.65
CA VAL A 258 7.37 -16.33 -1.12
C VAL A 258 7.82 -16.20 0.35
N ASN A 259 7.53 -17.22 1.18
CA ASN A 259 7.86 -17.23 2.61
C ASN A 259 9.35 -17.43 2.89
N SER A 260 10.14 -17.89 1.92
CA SER A 260 11.58 -18.13 2.04
C SER A 260 12.42 -17.16 1.21
N SER A 261 11.84 -16.06 0.75
CA SER A 261 12.47 -15.13 -0.22
C SER A 261 13.81 -14.60 0.26
N ASN A 262 13.90 -14.10 1.50
CA ASN A 262 15.13 -13.51 2.03
C ASN A 262 16.27 -14.53 2.13
N ALA A 263 16.02 -15.69 2.75
CA ALA A 263 17.03 -16.75 2.88
C ALA A 263 17.49 -17.28 1.50
N THR A 264 16.59 -17.32 0.52
CA THR A 264 16.90 -17.74 -0.85
C THR A 264 17.76 -16.70 -1.58
N LEU A 265 17.47 -15.41 -1.42
CA LEU A 265 18.28 -14.31 -1.96
C LEU A 265 19.70 -14.30 -1.35
N ASP A 266 19.82 -14.57 -0.05
CA ASP A 266 21.13 -14.69 0.62
C ASP A 266 21.95 -15.84 0.04
N ARG A 267 21.32 -17.01 -0.16
CA ARG A 267 21.99 -18.16 -0.80
C ARG A 267 22.39 -17.85 -2.24
N SER A 268 21.50 -17.21 -3.00
CA SER A 268 21.78 -16.75 -4.37
C SER A 268 23.02 -15.86 -4.41
N THR A 269 23.09 -14.89 -3.51
CA THR A 269 24.21 -13.95 -3.40
C THR A 269 25.51 -14.66 -3.03
N LYS A 270 25.47 -15.60 -2.07
CA LYS A 270 26.62 -16.42 -1.69
C LYS A 270 27.14 -17.28 -2.84
N ILE A 271 26.24 -17.94 -3.57
CA ILE A 271 26.59 -18.76 -4.74
C ILE A 271 27.19 -17.91 -5.85
N TRP A 272 26.59 -16.74 -6.15
CA TRP A 272 27.13 -15.82 -7.13
C TRP A 272 28.56 -15.38 -6.79
N LYS A 273 28.79 -14.90 -5.56
CA LYS A 273 30.13 -14.49 -5.09
C LYS A 273 31.14 -15.63 -5.17
N LYS A 274 30.74 -16.83 -4.74
CA LYS A 274 31.57 -18.04 -4.84
C LYS A 274 31.93 -18.34 -6.31
N CYS A 275 30.95 -18.31 -7.21
CA CYS A 275 31.20 -18.59 -8.61
C CYS A 275 32.08 -17.54 -9.28
N VAL A 276 31.91 -16.25 -8.97
CA VAL A 276 32.80 -15.18 -9.43
C VAL A 276 34.24 -15.41 -8.96
N SER A 277 34.47 -15.97 -7.77
CA SER A 277 35.83 -16.28 -7.31
C SER A 277 36.54 -17.41 -8.05
N TYR A 278 35.83 -18.15 -8.93
CA TYR A 278 36.38 -19.28 -9.68
C TYR A 278 36.71 -18.95 -11.14
N VAL A 279 36.41 -17.75 -11.61
CA VAL A 279 36.55 -17.30 -13.00
C VAL A 279 37.25 -15.96 -13.04
#